data_AF-A0A2E6M140-F1
#
_entry.id   AF-A0A2E6M140-F1
#
_cell.length_a   1.000
_cell.length_b   1.000
_cell.length_c   1.000
_cell.angle_alpha   90.00
_cell.angle_beta   90.00
_cell.angle_gamma   90.00
#
_symmetry.space_group_name_H-M   'P 1'
#
loop_
_entity.id
_entity.type
_entity.pdbx_description
1 polymer ?
#
loop_
_entity_poly.entity_id
_entity_poly.type
_entity_poly.pdbx_seq_one_letter_code
_entity_poly.pdbx_strand_id
1 'polypeptide(L)'
;MTWDWQISGDVNSSRSVDAIDIDLFDNSSEDITSIKSTGKLVICYFSAGSSEDWRDDFDKFQSSDMGANLDGWAGERWLDIRSENVRQVMADRIALAAQKGCDAIEPDNVDGYSNSNGLGLTAENQLDYNQYLAITAHSYDLAIGLKNTVDLVDRLEPYFDFAVNEECHQWSECETLRPFTQAGKAIFNAEYSSTYKTNTSSFNSMCTTADSLGMHSVVFSLDLDNSYYKACTLTAGLVQEPVQEPVQEPIQEPIQEPIQEPIQEPIQEFEIPDTAQSSSIEEGTYYSLQNSQTGLCIGVKNGSTRNGIVLIDMACDDIAHQSIQLWEEKTGLYSMTFEHSGKMARYDRRNKSFKQARSAEWRKDRHFKFILKDTGYTICSAVDESACLGYGASYELSEF
;
A
#
# COMPACT_ATOMS: atom_id res chain seq x y z
N MET A 1 12.33 7.41 -18.29
CA MET A 1 11.30 7.70 -19.31
C MET A 1 10.33 8.71 -18.73
N THR A 2 9.96 9.74 -19.48
CA THR A 2 8.88 10.67 -19.11
C THR A 2 7.55 10.14 -19.62
N TRP A 3 6.45 10.47 -18.94
CA TRP A 3 5.14 9.92 -19.26
C TRP A 3 4.00 10.92 -19.03
N ASP A 4 2.86 10.64 -19.65
CA ASP A 4 1.58 11.33 -19.46
C ASP A 4 0.46 10.28 -19.39
N TRP A 5 -0.62 10.59 -18.68
CA TRP A 5 -1.72 9.65 -18.44
C TRP A 5 -3.06 10.34 -18.67
N GLN A 6 -3.77 9.89 -19.70
CA GLN A 6 -4.96 10.52 -20.25
C GLN A 6 -6.00 9.45 -20.62
N ILE A 7 -6.75 8.96 -19.64
CA ILE A 7 -7.75 7.89 -19.80
C ILE A 7 -9.19 8.41 -19.89
N SER A 8 -9.39 9.72 -19.81
CA SER A 8 -10.70 10.34 -20.06
C SER A 8 -10.56 11.59 -20.92
N GLY A 9 -11.64 11.97 -21.60
CA GLY A 9 -11.66 13.12 -22.51
C GLY A 9 -10.82 12.93 -23.78
N ASP A 10 -10.54 14.05 -24.46
CA ASP A 10 -9.76 14.02 -25.70
C ASP A 10 -8.26 13.91 -25.42
N VAL A 11 -7.61 12.88 -25.96
CA VAL A 11 -6.17 12.69 -25.83
C VAL A 11 -5.40 13.82 -26.52
N ASN A 12 -4.57 14.51 -25.76
CA ASN A 12 -3.61 15.50 -26.25
C ASN A 12 -2.20 14.92 -26.27
N SER A 13 -1.77 14.49 -27.47
CA SER A 13 -0.45 13.90 -27.69
C SER A 13 0.66 14.91 -28.04
N SER A 14 0.38 16.22 -27.94
CA SER A 14 1.38 17.26 -28.25
C SER A 14 2.46 17.41 -27.17
N ARG A 15 2.21 16.91 -25.96
CA ARG A 15 3.17 16.96 -24.85
C ARG A 15 4.41 16.13 -25.20
N SER A 16 5.59 16.70 -24.94
CA SER A 16 6.87 16.02 -25.17
C SER A 16 7.16 15.06 -24.01
N VAL A 17 6.66 13.83 -24.13
CA VAL A 17 6.89 12.70 -23.22
C VAL A 17 7.34 11.47 -24.02
N ASP A 18 8.02 10.53 -23.36
CA ASP A 18 8.48 9.28 -24.00
C ASP A 18 7.34 8.26 -24.15
N ALA A 19 6.44 8.18 -23.18
CA ALA A 19 5.27 7.32 -23.18
C ALA A 19 3.98 8.10 -22.88
N ILE A 20 2.85 7.64 -23.41
CA ILE A 20 1.53 8.12 -23.03
C ILE A 20 0.61 6.93 -22.76
N ASP A 21 -0.09 6.99 -21.64
CA ASP A 21 -1.08 6.00 -21.23
C ASP A 21 -2.49 6.52 -21.51
N ILE A 22 -3.26 5.76 -22.30
CA ILE A 22 -4.57 6.14 -22.82
C ILE A 22 -5.57 4.99 -22.71
N ASP A 23 -6.85 5.30 -22.65
CA ASP A 23 -7.90 4.28 -22.58
C ASP A 23 -7.94 3.40 -23.84
N LEU A 24 -7.92 2.08 -23.65
CA LEU A 24 -7.91 1.09 -24.74
C LEU A 24 -9.17 1.17 -25.62
N PHE A 25 -10.34 1.41 -25.05
CA PHE A 25 -11.61 1.34 -25.78
C PHE A 25 -11.91 2.65 -26.50
N ASP A 26 -11.62 3.78 -25.86
CA ASP A 26 -11.97 5.11 -26.37
C ASP A 26 -11.04 5.61 -27.48
N ASN A 27 -9.92 4.91 -27.73
CA ASN A 27 -8.95 5.26 -28.77
C ASN A 27 -8.91 4.22 -29.90
N SER A 28 -8.93 4.69 -31.15
CA SER A 28 -8.84 3.82 -32.33
C SER A 28 -7.41 3.39 -32.65
N SER A 29 -7.25 2.38 -33.52
CA SER A 29 -5.93 1.99 -34.04
C SER A 29 -5.25 3.13 -34.80
N GLU A 30 -6.04 3.96 -35.48
CA GLU A 30 -5.57 5.16 -36.17
C GLU A 30 -5.04 6.21 -35.20
N ASP A 31 -5.72 6.43 -34.07
CA ASP A 31 -5.25 7.35 -33.01
C ASP A 31 -3.92 6.87 -32.42
N ILE A 32 -3.85 5.59 -32.06
CA ILE A 32 -2.62 4.97 -31.53
C ILE A 32 -1.47 5.09 -32.55
N THR A 33 -1.72 4.77 -33.82
CA THR A 33 -0.73 4.92 -34.89
C THR A 33 -0.27 6.37 -35.05
N SER A 34 -1.20 7.33 -34.98
CA SER A 34 -0.92 8.76 -35.06
C SER A 34 -0.01 9.21 -33.91
N ILE A 35 -0.31 8.80 -32.67
CA ILE A 35 0.49 9.11 -31.49
C ILE A 35 1.90 8.53 -31.63
N LYS A 36 2.02 7.24 -32.01
CA LYS A 36 3.30 6.56 -32.20
C LYS A 36 4.15 7.19 -33.30
N SER A 37 3.53 7.75 -34.34
CA SER A 37 4.26 8.47 -35.41
C SER A 37 5.04 9.69 -34.91
N THR A 38 4.71 10.19 -33.71
CA THR A 38 5.44 11.27 -33.03
C THR A 38 6.64 10.78 -32.21
N GLY A 39 6.93 9.47 -32.23
CA GLY A 39 8.04 8.84 -31.52
C GLY A 39 7.72 8.41 -30.08
N LYS A 40 6.44 8.43 -29.68
CA LYS A 40 5.99 8.00 -28.35
C LYS A 40 5.70 6.50 -28.31
N LEU A 41 5.90 5.92 -27.13
CA LEU A 41 5.31 4.63 -26.77
C LEU A 41 3.87 4.85 -26.29
N VAL A 42 2.98 3.94 -26.64
CA VAL A 42 1.58 3.98 -26.21
C VAL A 42 1.30 2.82 -25.25
N ILE A 43 0.88 3.18 -24.04
CA ILE A 43 0.37 2.27 -23.02
C ILE A 43 -1.17 2.32 -23.11
N CYS A 44 -1.82 1.17 -23.08
CA CYS A 44 -3.28 1.08 -23.16
C CYS A 44 -3.88 0.62 -21.82
N TYR A 45 -4.59 1.53 -21.16
CA TYR A 45 -5.37 1.29 -19.95
C TYR A 45 -6.60 0.44 -20.24
N PHE A 46 -6.90 -0.49 -19.34
CA PHE A 46 -8.24 -1.04 -19.16
C PHE A 46 -8.36 -1.60 -17.75
N SER A 47 -9.56 -1.61 -17.16
CA SER A 47 -9.74 -2.32 -15.90
C SER A 47 -9.71 -3.84 -16.10
N ALA A 48 -8.87 -4.54 -15.33
CA ALA A 48 -8.79 -5.99 -15.35
C ALA A 48 -9.35 -6.65 -14.08
N GLY A 49 -9.46 -5.91 -12.98
CA GLY A 49 -10.05 -6.38 -11.73
C GLY A 49 -11.50 -5.97 -11.51
N SER A 50 -12.08 -5.16 -12.40
CA SER A 50 -13.48 -4.75 -12.32
C SER A 50 -14.18 -4.79 -13.69
N SER A 51 -15.49 -4.95 -13.66
CA SER A 51 -16.37 -4.77 -14.81
C SER A 51 -16.91 -3.35 -14.82
N GLU A 52 -16.95 -2.73 -15.99
CA GLU A 52 -17.45 -1.38 -16.24
C GLU A 52 -18.68 -1.47 -17.16
N ASP A 53 -19.87 -1.11 -16.66
CA ASP A 53 -21.15 -1.36 -17.38
C ASP A 53 -21.35 -0.55 -18.67
N TRP A 54 -20.45 0.41 -18.92
CA TRP A 54 -20.41 1.22 -20.13
C TRP A 54 -19.50 0.67 -21.23
N ARG A 55 -18.76 -0.42 -20.99
CA ARG A 55 -17.89 -1.02 -22.03
C ARG A 55 -18.70 -1.88 -22.99
N ASP A 56 -18.31 -1.84 -24.27
CA ASP A 56 -18.97 -2.61 -25.34
C ASP A 56 -18.94 -4.12 -25.10
N ASP A 57 -17.97 -4.63 -24.34
CA ASP A 57 -17.81 -6.05 -24.02
C ASP A 57 -18.39 -6.45 -22.65
N PHE A 58 -19.12 -5.55 -21.98
CA PHE A 58 -19.69 -5.80 -20.66
C PHE A 58 -20.65 -7.01 -20.64
N ASP A 59 -21.36 -7.25 -21.74
CA ASP A 59 -22.30 -8.38 -21.86
C ASP A 59 -21.61 -9.76 -21.89
N LYS A 60 -20.28 -9.80 -22.03
CA LYS A 60 -19.50 -11.03 -21.90
C LYS A 60 -19.36 -11.49 -20.44
N PHE A 61 -19.50 -10.59 -19.47
CA PHE A 61 -19.45 -10.97 -18.06
C PHE A 61 -20.75 -11.62 -17.60
N GLN A 62 -20.63 -12.70 -16.83
CA GLN A 62 -21.78 -13.34 -16.19
C GLN A 62 -22.06 -12.67 -14.85
N SER A 63 -23.30 -12.75 -14.38
CA SER A 63 -23.65 -12.22 -13.05
C SER A 63 -22.83 -12.86 -11.92
N SER A 64 -22.40 -14.12 -12.09
CA SER A 64 -21.52 -14.85 -11.17
C SER A 64 -20.06 -14.40 -11.20
N ASP A 65 -19.65 -13.67 -12.24
CA ASP A 65 -18.30 -13.12 -12.34
C ASP A 65 -18.13 -11.84 -11.52
N MET A 66 -19.22 -11.24 -11.01
CA MET A 66 -19.19 -9.91 -10.41
C MET A 66 -19.54 -9.92 -8.92
N GLY A 67 -18.73 -9.20 -8.15
CA GLY A 67 -18.82 -9.01 -6.71
C GLY A 67 -19.54 -7.72 -6.32
N ALA A 68 -19.03 -7.09 -5.26
CA ALA A 68 -19.50 -5.81 -4.78
C ALA A 68 -19.19 -4.68 -5.78
N ASN A 69 -19.93 -3.58 -5.65
CA ASN A 69 -19.63 -2.35 -6.38
C ASN A 69 -18.24 -1.82 -5.95
N LEU A 70 -17.55 -1.17 -6.88
CA LEU A 70 -16.29 -0.50 -6.61
C LEU A 70 -16.58 0.89 -5.99
N ASP A 71 -15.97 1.18 -4.85
CA ASP A 71 -16.30 2.39 -4.08
C ASP A 71 -15.87 3.66 -4.84
N GLY A 72 -16.84 4.56 -5.08
CA GLY A 72 -16.58 5.83 -5.77
C GLY A 72 -16.80 5.80 -7.28
N TRP A 73 -17.03 4.62 -7.88
CA TRP A 73 -17.15 4.45 -9.32
C TRP A 73 -18.46 3.75 -9.68
N ALA A 74 -19.47 4.54 -10.07
CA ALA A 74 -20.81 4.04 -10.36
C ALA A 74 -20.84 3.23 -11.66
N GLY A 75 -21.47 2.06 -11.64
CA GLY A 75 -21.48 1.12 -12.77
C GLY A 75 -20.31 0.14 -12.78
N GLU A 76 -19.38 0.29 -11.83
CA GLU A 76 -18.20 -0.56 -11.72
C GLU A 76 -18.33 -1.59 -10.58
N ARG A 77 -17.92 -2.84 -10.85
CA ARG A 77 -18.01 -3.95 -9.87
C ARG A 77 -16.75 -4.79 -9.90
N TRP A 78 -16.30 -5.25 -8.73
CA TRP A 78 -15.17 -6.17 -8.62
C TRP A 78 -15.43 -7.47 -9.38
N LEU A 79 -14.42 -8.02 -10.04
CA LEU A 79 -14.49 -9.28 -10.77
C LEU A 79 -13.96 -10.45 -9.96
N ASP A 80 -14.56 -11.63 -10.12
CA ASP A 80 -14.00 -12.89 -9.65
C ASP A 80 -12.87 -13.32 -10.59
N ILE A 81 -11.67 -12.87 -10.27
CA ILE A 81 -10.42 -13.14 -11.01
C ILE A 81 -10.01 -14.63 -11.08
N ARG A 82 -10.75 -15.51 -10.39
CA ARG A 82 -10.61 -16.98 -10.50
C ARG A 82 -11.47 -17.55 -11.62
N SER A 83 -12.43 -16.79 -12.13
CA SER A 83 -13.34 -17.20 -13.19
C SER A 83 -12.60 -17.32 -14.52
N GLU A 84 -12.78 -18.46 -15.19
CA GLU A 84 -12.26 -18.67 -16.54
C GLU A 84 -12.89 -17.69 -17.53
N ASN A 85 -14.16 -17.31 -17.32
CA ASN A 85 -14.83 -16.34 -18.18
C ASN A 85 -14.15 -14.97 -18.07
N VAL A 86 -13.88 -14.50 -16.85
CA VAL A 86 -13.14 -13.23 -16.61
C VAL A 86 -11.76 -13.27 -17.27
N ARG A 87 -11.02 -14.37 -17.11
CA ARG A 87 -9.72 -14.56 -17.75
C ARG A 87 -9.80 -14.49 -19.27
N GLN A 88 -10.81 -15.11 -19.86
CA GLN A 88 -11.02 -15.05 -21.31
C GLN A 88 -11.37 -13.64 -21.79
N VAL A 89 -12.23 -12.90 -21.08
CA VAL A 89 -12.52 -11.49 -21.41
C VAL A 89 -11.23 -10.65 -21.34
N MET A 90 -10.39 -10.84 -20.34
CA MET A 90 -9.12 -10.11 -20.27
C MET A 90 -8.12 -10.53 -21.35
N ALA A 91 -8.06 -11.81 -21.72
CA ALA A 91 -7.27 -12.25 -22.87
C ALA A 91 -7.76 -11.57 -24.16
N ASP A 92 -9.07 -11.45 -24.36
CA ASP A 92 -9.64 -10.73 -25.51
C ASP A 92 -9.25 -9.24 -25.49
N ARG A 93 -9.27 -8.58 -24.32
CA ARG A 93 -8.84 -7.18 -24.16
C ARG A 93 -7.34 -6.99 -24.44
N ILE A 94 -6.49 -7.90 -23.96
CA ILE A 94 -5.05 -7.91 -24.25
C ILE A 94 -4.80 -8.11 -25.75
N ALA A 95 -5.51 -9.06 -26.38
CA ALA A 95 -5.43 -9.28 -27.82
C ALA A 95 -5.88 -8.06 -28.62
N LEU A 96 -6.92 -7.36 -28.16
CA LEU A 96 -7.38 -6.10 -28.74
C LEU A 96 -6.31 -5.00 -28.64
N ALA A 97 -5.64 -4.85 -27.49
CA ALA A 97 -4.55 -3.89 -27.33
C ALA A 97 -3.41 -4.15 -28.33
N ALA A 98 -3.00 -5.41 -28.50
CA ALA A 98 -2.01 -5.80 -29.49
C ALA A 98 -2.50 -5.50 -30.93
N GLN A 99 -3.76 -5.83 -31.23
CA GLN A 99 -4.36 -5.56 -32.54
C GLN A 99 -4.41 -4.06 -32.86
N LYS A 100 -4.70 -3.22 -31.86
CA LYS A 100 -4.73 -1.76 -32.02
C LYS A 100 -3.34 -1.12 -32.10
N GLY A 101 -2.29 -1.87 -31.77
CA GLY A 101 -0.89 -1.46 -31.91
C GLY A 101 -0.31 -0.78 -30.67
N CYS A 102 -0.89 -1.01 -29.49
CA CYS A 102 -0.31 -0.59 -28.21
C CYS A 102 1.11 -1.19 -28.06
N ASP A 103 2.01 -0.47 -27.38
CA ASP A 103 3.34 -0.97 -27.02
C ASP A 103 3.31 -1.68 -25.66
N ALA A 104 2.40 -1.28 -24.79
CA ALA A 104 2.19 -1.84 -23.47
C ALA A 104 0.73 -1.75 -23.03
N ILE A 105 0.40 -2.39 -21.91
CA ILE A 105 -0.90 -2.28 -21.25
C ILE A 105 -0.75 -1.90 -19.77
N GLU A 106 -1.76 -1.21 -19.24
CA GLU A 106 -1.94 -0.95 -17.81
C GLU A 106 -3.28 -1.56 -17.35
N PRO A 107 -3.26 -2.80 -16.82
CA PRO A 107 -4.47 -3.44 -16.31
C PRO A 107 -4.77 -2.93 -14.89
N ASP A 108 -5.88 -2.20 -14.73
CA ASP A 108 -6.26 -1.60 -13.44
C ASP A 108 -7.05 -2.54 -12.53
N ASN A 109 -7.21 -2.14 -11.27
CA ASN A 109 -7.96 -2.84 -10.22
C ASN A 109 -7.38 -4.23 -9.88
N VAL A 110 -6.09 -4.43 -10.13
CA VAL A 110 -5.36 -5.70 -9.90
C VAL A 110 -4.93 -5.90 -8.43
N ASP A 111 -5.67 -5.31 -7.50
CA ASP A 111 -5.51 -5.37 -6.04
C ASP A 111 -6.84 -5.64 -5.30
N GLY A 112 -7.83 -6.23 -5.97
CA GLY A 112 -9.16 -6.49 -5.41
C GLY A 112 -9.16 -7.25 -4.08
N TYR A 113 -8.17 -8.11 -3.82
CA TYR A 113 -8.01 -8.83 -2.55
C TYR A 113 -7.83 -7.91 -1.32
N SER A 114 -7.29 -6.70 -1.51
CA SER A 114 -7.14 -5.69 -0.43
C SER A 114 -8.36 -4.78 -0.28
N ASN A 115 -9.39 -4.97 -1.10
CA ASN A 115 -10.60 -4.17 -1.14
C ASN A 115 -11.84 -4.96 -0.68
N SER A 116 -12.93 -4.23 -0.40
CA SER A 116 -14.24 -4.81 -0.07
C SER A 116 -14.93 -5.41 -1.31
N ASN A 117 -14.32 -6.45 -1.89
CA ASN A 117 -14.71 -6.98 -3.20
C ASN A 117 -15.99 -7.84 -3.20
N GLY A 118 -16.46 -8.32 -2.05
CA GLY A 118 -17.66 -9.16 -1.95
C GLY A 118 -17.52 -10.59 -2.49
N LEU A 119 -16.30 -11.01 -2.86
CA LEU A 119 -15.98 -12.30 -3.48
C LEU A 119 -15.03 -13.17 -2.63
N GLY A 120 -14.48 -12.58 -1.55
CA GLY A 120 -13.50 -13.24 -0.69
C GLY A 120 -12.16 -13.49 -1.38
N LEU A 121 -11.77 -12.61 -2.31
CA LEU A 121 -10.49 -12.71 -2.99
C LEU A 121 -9.33 -12.66 -2.00
N THR A 122 -8.34 -13.54 -2.21
CA THR A 122 -7.12 -13.63 -1.39
C THR A 122 -5.91 -13.08 -2.16
N ALA A 123 -4.83 -12.79 -1.43
CA ALA A 123 -3.57 -12.36 -2.03
C ALA A 123 -3.02 -13.41 -3.03
N GLU A 124 -3.22 -14.70 -2.73
CA GLU A 124 -2.86 -15.81 -3.61
C GLU A 124 -3.69 -15.84 -4.89
N ASN A 125 -4.98 -15.51 -4.82
CA ASN A 125 -5.80 -15.36 -6.03
C ASN A 125 -5.31 -14.19 -6.88
N GLN A 126 -4.97 -13.06 -6.25
CA GLN A 126 -4.44 -11.90 -6.97
C GLN A 126 -3.10 -12.19 -7.63
N LEU A 127 -2.20 -12.87 -6.91
CA LEU A 127 -0.90 -13.24 -7.46
C LEU A 127 -1.04 -14.11 -8.72
N ASP A 128 -1.85 -15.16 -8.64
CA ASP A 128 -2.09 -16.08 -9.76
C ASP A 128 -2.71 -15.36 -10.96
N TYR A 129 -3.67 -14.46 -10.71
CA TYR A 129 -4.30 -13.67 -11.77
C TYR A 129 -3.35 -12.65 -12.40
N ASN A 130 -2.59 -11.91 -11.59
CA ASN A 130 -1.66 -10.89 -12.09
C ASN A 130 -0.53 -11.54 -12.90
N GLN A 131 -0.06 -12.73 -12.49
CA GLN A 131 0.88 -13.54 -13.29
C GLN A 131 0.26 -13.99 -14.61
N TYR A 132 -1.02 -14.40 -14.60
CA TYR A 132 -1.74 -14.75 -15.82
C TYR A 132 -1.84 -13.57 -16.79
N LEU A 133 -2.18 -12.37 -16.32
CA LEU A 133 -2.24 -11.16 -17.14
C LEU A 133 -0.88 -10.88 -17.79
N ALA A 134 0.21 -10.94 -17.00
CA ALA A 134 1.55 -10.69 -17.50
C ALA A 134 2.00 -11.70 -18.56
N ILE A 135 1.83 -12.99 -18.28
CA ILE A 135 2.16 -14.06 -19.24
C ILE A 135 1.34 -13.91 -20.53
N THR A 136 0.06 -13.54 -20.41
CA THR A 136 -0.81 -13.32 -21.57
C THR A 136 -0.35 -12.11 -22.38
N ALA A 137 -0.06 -10.98 -21.75
CA ALA A 137 0.46 -9.78 -22.42
C ALA A 137 1.76 -10.08 -23.19
N HIS A 138 2.71 -10.76 -22.56
CA HIS A 138 3.97 -11.16 -23.20
C HIS A 138 3.77 -12.10 -24.38
N SER A 139 2.71 -12.93 -24.38
CA SER A 139 2.39 -13.80 -25.53
C SER A 139 1.90 -13.04 -26.77
N TYR A 140 1.51 -11.77 -26.59
CA TYR A 140 1.13 -10.83 -27.64
C TYR A 140 2.21 -9.75 -27.91
N ASP A 141 3.44 -9.96 -27.41
CA ASP A 141 4.55 -9.01 -27.51
C ASP A 141 4.26 -7.61 -26.90
N LEU A 142 3.36 -7.56 -25.90
CA LEU A 142 3.04 -6.34 -25.15
C LEU A 142 3.83 -6.31 -23.84
N ALA A 143 4.41 -5.15 -23.51
CA ALA A 143 4.86 -4.89 -22.14
C ALA A 143 3.66 -4.69 -21.19
N ILE A 144 3.85 -4.91 -19.89
CA ILE A 144 2.78 -4.79 -18.89
C ILE A 144 3.23 -4.05 -17.63
N GLY A 145 2.39 -3.11 -17.19
CA GLY A 145 2.55 -2.36 -15.95
C GLY A 145 1.83 -3.03 -14.77
N LEU A 146 2.47 -3.10 -13.60
CA LEU A 146 1.80 -3.46 -12.36
C LEU A 146 1.16 -2.21 -11.76
N LYS A 147 -0.17 -2.17 -11.71
CA LYS A 147 -0.92 -1.07 -11.10
C LYS A 147 -1.06 -1.24 -9.59
N ASN A 148 -0.59 -0.26 -8.82
CA ASN A 148 -0.65 -0.23 -7.35
C ASN A 148 -0.14 -1.55 -6.74
N THR A 149 -1.02 -2.37 -6.14
CA THR A 149 -0.75 -3.74 -5.63
C THR A 149 0.55 -3.85 -4.84
N VAL A 150 0.88 -2.79 -4.08
CA VAL A 150 2.22 -2.56 -3.52
C VAL A 150 2.67 -3.65 -2.56
N ASP A 151 1.72 -4.28 -1.86
CA ASP A 151 1.96 -5.36 -0.90
C ASP A 151 2.44 -6.68 -1.55
N LEU A 152 2.31 -6.82 -2.87
CA LEU A 152 2.74 -8.01 -3.63
C LEU A 152 3.92 -7.76 -4.57
N VAL A 153 4.50 -6.55 -4.57
CA VAL A 153 5.59 -6.16 -5.49
C VAL A 153 6.75 -7.14 -5.47
N ASP A 154 7.24 -7.55 -4.29
CA ASP A 154 8.36 -8.51 -4.16
C ASP A 154 8.13 -9.85 -4.88
N ARG A 155 6.86 -10.22 -5.11
CA ARG A 155 6.48 -11.49 -5.77
C ARG A 155 6.06 -11.30 -7.22
N LEU A 156 5.61 -10.09 -7.59
CA LEU A 156 5.08 -9.79 -8.92
C LEU A 156 6.09 -9.09 -9.82
N GLU A 157 7.01 -8.29 -9.28
CA GLU A 157 8.02 -7.54 -10.05
C GLU A 157 8.68 -8.38 -11.15
N PRO A 158 9.10 -9.64 -10.94
CA PRO A 158 9.77 -10.42 -11.99
C PRO A 158 8.92 -10.69 -13.25
N TYR A 159 7.59 -10.55 -13.15
CA TYR A 159 6.64 -10.79 -14.25
C TYR A 159 6.24 -9.52 -15.00
N PHE A 160 6.48 -8.34 -14.45
CA PHE A 160 6.04 -7.06 -15.01
C PHE A 160 7.21 -6.25 -15.56
N ASP A 161 6.95 -5.36 -16.52
CA ASP A 161 7.99 -4.58 -17.21
C ASP A 161 8.19 -3.19 -16.60
N PHE A 162 7.16 -2.68 -15.92
CA PHE A 162 7.16 -1.42 -15.19
C PHE A 162 6.07 -1.43 -14.11
N ALA A 163 6.03 -0.38 -13.29
CA ALA A 163 4.95 -0.14 -12.33
C ALA A 163 4.22 1.16 -12.66
N VAL A 164 2.90 1.18 -12.43
CA VAL A 164 2.08 2.39 -12.38
C VAL A 164 1.51 2.48 -10.98
N ASN A 165 1.77 3.57 -10.27
CA ASN A 165 1.30 3.73 -8.90
C ASN A 165 0.64 5.08 -8.69
N GLU A 166 -0.40 5.10 -7.90
CA GLU A 166 -1.09 6.32 -7.49
C GLU A 166 -0.76 6.66 -6.04
N GLU A 167 -0.45 7.92 -5.79
CA GLU A 167 -0.42 8.53 -4.46
C GLU A 167 0.61 7.94 -3.49
N CYS A 168 1.71 7.36 -3.98
CA CYS A 168 2.70 6.72 -3.11
C CYS A 168 3.25 7.69 -2.04
N HIS A 169 3.37 8.98 -2.39
CA HIS A 169 3.88 10.00 -1.47
C HIS A 169 2.84 10.33 -0.40
N GLN A 170 1.56 10.42 -0.77
CA GLN A 170 0.44 10.62 0.15
C GLN A 170 0.30 9.45 1.14
N TRP A 171 0.47 8.22 0.66
CA TRP A 171 0.35 7.00 1.47
C TRP A 171 1.66 6.57 2.14
N SER A 172 2.78 7.23 1.81
CA SER A 172 4.14 6.90 2.29
C SER A 172 4.54 5.45 1.98
N GLU A 173 4.28 5.04 0.75
CA GLU A 173 4.52 3.68 0.26
C GLU A 173 5.49 3.63 -0.92
N CYS A 174 6.05 4.76 -1.38
CA CYS A 174 6.96 4.78 -2.55
C CYS A 174 8.13 3.78 -2.47
N GLU A 175 8.68 3.53 -1.28
CA GLU A 175 9.79 2.57 -1.09
C GLU A 175 9.41 1.12 -1.40
N THR A 176 8.12 0.75 -1.34
CA THR A 176 7.68 -0.61 -1.67
C THR A 176 7.86 -0.94 -3.15
N LEU A 177 7.93 0.09 -4.01
CA LEU A 177 8.12 -0.04 -5.46
C LEU A 177 9.60 -0.17 -5.85
N ARG A 178 10.54 0.04 -4.92
CA ARG A 178 11.98 -0.01 -5.15
C ARG A 178 12.48 -1.30 -5.86
N PRO A 179 11.86 -2.49 -5.69
CA PRO A 179 12.24 -3.66 -6.47
C PRO A 179 12.22 -3.42 -8.00
N PHE A 180 11.28 -2.63 -8.52
CA PHE A 180 11.25 -2.30 -9.95
C PHE A 180 12.50 -1.52 -10.39
N THR A 181 12.86 -0.45 -9.67
CA THR A 181 14.05 0.34 -10.05
C THR A 181 15.36 -0.39 -9.79
N GLN A 182 15.42 -1.28 -8.79
CA GLN A 182 16.56 -2.19 -8.60
C GLN A 182 16.72 -3.18 -9.77
N ALA A 183 15.62 -3.60 -10.39
CA ALA A 183 15.62 -4.42 -11.60
C ALA A 183 15.81 -3.61 -12.90
N GLY A 184 15.99 -2.29 -12.81
CA GLY A 184 16.15 -1.40 -13.96
C GLY A 184 14.85 -1.09 -14.70
N LYS A 185 13.70 -1.29 -14.05
CA LYS A 185 12.35 -1.05 -14.60
C LYS A 185 11.82 0.31 -14.18
N ALA A 186 10.99 0.90 -15.05
CA ALA A 186 10.40 2.20 -14.79
C ALA A 186 9.30 2.12 -13.71
N ILE A 187 9.16 3.19 -12.92
CA ILE A 187 8.02 3.41 -12.04
C ILE A 187 7.36 4.72 -12.46
N PHE A 188 6.14 4.64 -12.97
CA PHE A 188 5.29 5.77 -13.31
C PHE A 188 4.40 6.08 -12.11
N ASN A 189 4.57 7.24 -11.46
CA ASN A 189 3.81 7.58 -10.26
C ASN A 189 2.94 8.83 -10.45
N ALA A 190 1.64 8.69 -10.16
CA ALA A 190 0.66 9.76 -10.24
C ALA A 190 0.35 10.33 -8.85
N GLU A 191 0.22 11.64 -8.73
CA GLU A 191 -0.20 12.32 -7.49
C GLU A 191 -1.32 13.32 -7.77
N TYR A 192 -2.32 13.41 -6.89
CA TYR A 192 -3.50 14.24 -7.13
C TYR A 192 -3.64 15.41 -6.16
N SER A 193 -2.93 15.35 -5.02
CA SER A 193 -3.06 16.32 -3.93
C SER A 193 -2.86 17.76 -4.38
N SER A 194 -3.80 18.63 -4.01
CA SER A 194 -3.73 20.07 -4.27
C SER A 194 -2.49 20.74 -3.65
N THR A 195 -1.89 20.10 -2.65
CA THR A 195 -0.64 20.54 -2.03
C THR A 195 0.50 20.59 -3.04
N TYR A 196 0.66 19.57 -3.89
CA TYR A 196 1.72 19.54 -4.91
C TYR A 196 1.43 20.48 -6.09
N LYS A 197 0.15 20.82 -6.29
CA LYS A 197 -0.28 21.77 -7.32
C LYS A 197 0.06 23.20 -6.95
N THR A 198 -0.18 23.57 -5.69
CA THR A 198 -0.14 24.97 -5.21
C THR A 198 1.11 25.33 -4.41
N ASN A 199 1.76 24.36 -3.76
CA ASN A 199 2.95 24.58 -2.93
C ASN A 199 4.22 24.08 -3.63
N THR A 200 5.09 25.01 -4.05
CA THR A 200 6.34 24.71 -4.74
C THR A 200 7.31 23.91 -3.87
N SER A 201 7.40 24.17 -2.58
CA SER A 201 8.30 23.45 -1.68
C SER A 201 7.86 21.99 -1.50
N SER A 202 6.56 21.76 -1.32
CA SER A 202 6.03 20.40 -1.21
C SER A 202 6.23 19.61 -2.51
N PHE A 203 5.97 20.25 -3.66
CA PHE A 203 6.24 19.66 -4.97
C PHE A 203 7.73 19.31 -5.14
N ASN A 204 8.65 20.23 -4.84
CA ASN A 204 10.09 19.97 -4.95
C ASN A 204 10.55 18.86 -4.00
N SER A 205 10.00 18.79 -2.80
CA SER A 205 10.30 17.72 -1.84
C SER A 205 9.83 16.36 -2.35
N MET A 206 8.62 16.28 -2.90
CA MET A 206 8.08 15.08 -3.55
C MET A 206 8.99 14.64 -4.70
N CYS A 207 9.38 15.58 -5.57
CA CYS A 207 10.30 15.28 -6.68
C CYS A 207 11.69 14.83 -6.21
N THR A 208 12.23 15.40 -5.14
CA THR A 208 13.52 14.94 -4.59
C THR A 208 13.43 13.49 -4.14
N THR A 209 12.33 13.10 -3.49
CA THR A 209 12.09 11.71 -3.09
C THR A 209 11.91 10.81 -4.31
N ALA A 210 11.10 11.23 -5.30
CA ALA A 210 10.88 10.48 -6.53
C ALA A 210 12.20 10.23 -7.29
N ASP A 211 13.03 11.26 -7.45
CA ASP A 211 14.34 11.18 -8.09
C ASP A 211 15.26 10.20 -7.35
N SER A 212 15.28 10.23 -6.01
CA SER A 212 16.10 9.32 -5.21
C SER A 212 15.70 7.84 -5.34
N LEU A 213 14.45 7.57 -5.73
CA LEU A 213 13.92 6.24 -5.96
C LEU A 213 13.98 5.81 -7.44
N GLY A 214 14.38 6.71 -8.34
CA GLY A 214 14.34 6.47 -9.79
C GLY A 214 12.92 6.49 -10.36
N MET A 215 11.98 7.14 -9.68
CA MET A 215 10.58 7.21 -10.06
C MET A 215 10.29 8.39 -10.99
N HIS A 216 9.34 8.19 -11.89
CA HIS A 216 8.85 9.21 -12.81
C HIS A 216 7.52 9.75 -12.27
N SER A 217 7.58 10.71 -11.33
CA SER A 217 6.39 11.26 -10.68
C SER A 217 5.79 12.44 -11.44
N VAL A 218 4.46 12.44 -11.59
CA VAL A 218 3.67 13.50 -12.21
C VAL A 218 2.45 13.82 -11.35
N VAL A 219 2.14 15.11 -11.22
CA VAL A 219 0.91 15.57 -10.56
C VAL A 219 -0.17 15.80 -11.61
N PHE A 220 -1.32 15.13 -11.46
CA PHE A 220 -2.43 15.15 -12.41
C PHE A 220 -3.73 15.73 -11.82
N SER A 221 -4.74 15.95 -12.67
CA SER A 221 -6.15 15.95 -12.23
C SER A 221 -6.58 14.52 -11.89
N LEU A 222 -7.49 14.35 -10.94
CA LEU A 222 -8.01 13.02 -10.60
C LEU A 222 -8.78 12.40 -11.77
N ASP A 223 -9.42 13.25 -12.59
CA ASP A 223 -10.18 12.82 -13.76
C ASP A 223 -9.29 12.31 -14.90
N LEU A 224 -7.97 12.53 -14.85
CA LEU A 224 -7.00 12.12 -15.89
C LEU A 224 -7.43 12.56 -17.31
N ASP A 225 -7.95 13.78 -17.40
CA ASP A 225 -8.54 14.42 -18.59
C ASP A 225 -7.61 15.44 -19.26
N ASN A 226 -6.31 15.38 -18.93
CA ASN A 226 -5.28 16.36 -19.33
C ASN A 226 -5.54 17.81 -18.86
N SER A 227 -6.51 18.06 -17.96
CA SER A 227 -6.77 19.41 -17.42
C SER A 227 -5.64 19.92 -16.51
N TYR A 228 -4.85 19.02 -15.92
CA TYR A 228 -3.69 19.37 -15.12
C TYR A 228 -2.54 18.39 -15.30
N TYR A 229 -1.35 18.92 -15.56
CA TYR A 229 -0.11 18.14 -15.67
C TYR A 229 1.05 18.94 -15.08
N LYS A 230 1.77 18.35 -14.13
CA LYS A 230 3.00 18.92 -13.58
C LYS A 230 3.98 17.80 -13.20
N ALA A 231 4.91 17.51 -14.10
CA ALA A 231 5.93 16.49 -13.91
C ALA A 231 7.11 16.97 -13.07
N CYS A 232 7.66 16.07 -12.26
CA CYS A 232 9.01 16.24 -11.75
C CYS A 232 9.99 16.30 -12.92
N THR A 233 10.84 17.33 -12.90
CA THR A 233 11.97 17.36 -13.85
C THR A 233 13.07 16.55 -13.22
N LEU A 234 13.41 15.41 -13.82
CA LEU A 234 14.62 14.69 -13.45
C LEU A 234 15.77 15.66 -13.66
N THR A 235 16.31 16.22 -12.58
CA THR A 235 17.60 16.87 -12.70
C THR A 235 18.58 15.77 -13.05
N ALA A 236 19.12 15.80 -14.27
CA ALA A 236 20.36 15.12 -14.62
C ALA A 236 21.50 15.77 -13.79
N GLY A 237 21.49 15.51 -12.49
CA GLY A 237 22.34 16.11 -11.49
C GLY A 237 23.23 15.05 -10.88
N LEU A 238 24.45 14.97 -11.43
CA LEU A 238 25.63 14.40 -10.77
C LEU A 238 25.56 12.90 -10.50
N VAL A 239 25.82 12.11 -11.53
CA VAL A 239 26.62 10.90 -11.33
C VAL A 239 27.96 11.39 -10.76
N GLN A 240 28.08 11.45 -9.44
CA GLN A 240 29.41 11.42 -8.83
C GLN A 240 29.93 10.02 -9.10
N GLU A 241 30.83 9.94 -10.09
CA GLU A 241 31.77 8.83 -10.22
C GLU A 241 32.23 8.41 -8.82
N PRO A 242 32.23 7.10 -8.49
CA PRO A 242 32.64 6.67 -7.17
C PRO A 242 34.06 7.14 -6.93
N VAL A 243 34.25 8.00 -5.92
CA VAL A 243 35.58 8.38 -5.43
C VAL A 243 36.20 7.09 -4.91
N GLN A 244 37.11 6.52 -5.70
CA GLN A 244 38.03 5.50 -5.22
C GLN A 244 38.94 6.16 -4.19
N GLU A 245 38.59 6.07 -2.91
CA GLU A 245 39.61 6.19 -1.87
C GLU A 245 40.50 4.94 -1.90
N PRO A 246 41.83 5.10 -1.84
CA PRO A 246 42.75 3.98 -1.90
C PRO A 246 42.66 3.18 -0.59
N VAL A 247 42.20 1.94 -0.70
CA VAL A 247 42.31 0.93 0.35
C VAL A 247 43.80 0.74 0.66
N GLN A 248 44.24 1.21 1.83
CA GLN A 248 45.53 0.77 2.38
C GLN A 248 45.36 -0.65 2.93
N GLU A 249 46.26 -1.52 2.50
CA GLU A 249 46.34 -2.94 2.85
C GLU A 249 46.46 -3.22 4.37
N PRO A 250 46.10 -4.44 4.81
CA PRO A 250 45.87 -4.74 6.21
C PRO A 250 47.17 -5.11 6.94
N ILE A 251 47.31 -4.63 8.17
CA ILE A 251 48.31 -5.14 9.11
C ILE A 251 47.68 -6.30 9.88
N GLN A 252 48.14 -7.52 9.60
CA GLN A 252 47.88 -8.69 10.42
C GLN A 252 48.81 -8.68 11.63
N GLU A 253 48.27 -8.84 12.83
CA GLU A 253 48.96 -9.53 13.92
C GLU A 253 48.00 -10.48 14.66
N PRO A 254 48.50 -11.62 15.17
CA PRO A 254 47.66 -12.71 15.65
C PRO A 254 47.33 -12.52 17.14
N ILE A 255 46.07 -12.72 17.52
CA ILE A 255 45.70 -12.92 18.92
C ILE A 255 45.30 -14.38 19.06
N GLN A 256 46.11 -15.14 19.80
CA GLN A 256 45.86 -16.51 20.19
C GLN A 256 45.32 -16.57 21.62
N GLU A 257 44.32 -17.45 21.78
CA GLU A 257 43.83 -18.16 22.98
C GLU A 257 42.89 -17.44 23.98
N PRO A 258 42.09 -18.19 24.77
CA PRO A 258 41.14 -19.24 24.35
C PRO A 258 39.76 -19.07 25.00
N ILE A 259 38.78 -19.81 24.48
CA ILE A 259 37.37 -19.84 24.94
C ILE A 259 37.22 -20.83 26.10
N GLN A 260 36.54 -20.42 27.19
CA GLN A 260 35.75 -21.23 28.15
C GLN A 260 35.01 -20.23 29.07
N GLU A 261 33.70 -20.29 29.35
CA GLU A 261 32.83 -21.40 29.74
C GLU A 261 31.34 -21.15 29.34
N PRO A 262 30.46 -22.18 29.38
CA PRO A 262 29.05 -22.07 29.04
C PRO A 262 28.21 -21.69 30.27
N ILE A 263 27.35 -20.68 30.15
CA ILE A 263 26.28 -20.45 31.13
C ILE A 263 24.99 -21.03 30.54
N GLN A 264 24.62 -22.22 31.02
CA GLN A 264 23.25 -22.72 30.96
C GLN A 264 22.58 -22.36 32.28
N GLU A 265 21.51 -21.57 32.23
CA GLU A 265 20.47 -21.62 33.25
C GLU A 265 19.08 -21.64 32.59
N PRO A 266 18.10 -22.32 33.22
CA PRO A 266 16.88 -22.76 32.57
C PRO A 266 15.82 -21.66 32.58
N ILE A 267 15.18 -21.43 31.44
CA ILE A 267 14.00 -20.56 31.39
C ILE A 267 12.81 -21.39 31.89
N GLN A 268 12.35 -21.07 33.10
CA GLN A 268 11.10 -21.58 33.64
C GLN A 268 9.93 -21.05 32.81
N GLU A 269 9.10 -21.98 32.33
CA GLU A 269 7.82 -21.73 31.69
C GLU A 269 6.86 -21.14 32.72
N PHE A 270 6.51 -19.86 32.55
CA PHE A 270 5.50 -19.19 33.36
C PHE A 270 4.12 -19.42 32.73
N GLU A 271 3.33 -20.31 33.34
CA GLU A 271 1.87 -20.30 33.18
C GLU A 271 1.31 -19.11 33.99
N ILE A 272 0.51 -18.25 33.36
CA ILE A 272 -0.23 -17.19 34.07
C ILE A 272 -1.69 -17.64 34.25
N PRO A 273 -2.27 -17.49 35.46
CA PRO A 273 -3.60 -18.01 35.78
C PRO A 273 -4.73 -17.24 35.09
N ASP A 274 -5.78 -17.98 34.80
CA ASP A 274 -7.09 -17.49 34.40
C ASP A 274 -7.73 -16.64 35.52
N THR A 275 -8.45 -15.59 35.13
CA THR A 275 -9.33 -14.70 35.94
C THR A 275 -8.72 -13.63 36.87
N ALA A 276 -8.75 -12.37 36.40
CA ALA A 276 -8.87 -11.16 37.24
C ALA A 276 -9.59 -10.02 36.49
N GLN A 277 -10.91 -9.94 36.74
CA GLN A 277 -11.84 -8.80 36.76
C GLN A 277 -11.68 -7.62 35.77
N SER A 278 -12.62 -7.57 34.83
CA SER A 278 -12.91 -6.51 33.84
C SER A 278 -13.69 -5.29 34.37
N SER A 279 -13.73 -5.02 35.68
CA SER A 279 -14.75 -4.14 36.25
C SER A 279 -14.53 -2.62 36.16
N SER A 280 -13.69 -2.10 35.26
CA SER A 280 -13.47 -0.64 35.13
C SER A 280 -13.49 -0.09 33.71
N ILE A 281 -13.93 -0.88 32.73
CA ILE A 281 -14.06 -0.44 31.34
C ILE A 281 -15.56 -0.39 31.03
N GLU A 282 -16.08 0.82 30.86
CA GLU A 282 -17.47 1.04 30.44
C GLU A 282 -17.52 1.07 28.91
N GLU A 283 -18.29 0.16 28.32
CA GLU A 283 -18.40 0.06 26.86
C GLU A 283 -18.98 1.33 26.27
N GLY A 284 -18.37 1.79 25.17
CA GLY A 284 -18.82 2.98 24.46
C GLY A 284 -18.25 4.29 25.02
N THR A 285 -17.58 4.28 26.17
CA THR A 285 -16.85 5.43 26.72
C THR A 285 -15.49 5.59 26.04
N TYR A 286 -15.07 6.85 25.84
CA TYR A 286 -13.74 7.19 25.34
C TYR A 286 -12.75 7.31 26.49
N TYR A 287 -11.55 6.76 26.29
CA TYR A 287 -10.47 6.72 27.25
C TYR A 287 -9.18 7.24 26.64
N SER A 288 -8.33 7.85 27.46
CA SER A 288 -6.90 8.03 27.16
C SER A 288 -6.10 6.90 27.81
N LEU A 289 -5.01 6.49 27.15
CA LEU A 289 -4.05 5.53 27.68
C LEU A 289 -2.75 6.25 28.05
N GLN A 290 -2.57 6.55 29.33
CA GLN A 290 -1.35 7.18 29.83
C GLN A 290 -0.40 6.12 30.38
N ASN A 291 0.83 6.11 29.90
CA ASN A 291 1.89 5.27 30.44
C ASN A 291 2.25 5.74 31.86
N SER A 292 2.02 4.89 32.86
CA SER A 292 2.21 5.23 34.29
C SER A 292 3.66 5.54 34.66
N GLN A 293 4.63 5.12 33.83
CA GLN A 293 6.06 5.34 34.09
C GLN A 293 6.56 6.64 33.46
N THR A 294 6.11 6.97 32.25
CA THR A 294 6.60 8.13 31.50
C THR A 294 5.67 9.34 31.57
N GLY A 295 4.40 9.13 31.92
CA GLY A 295 3.34 10.15 31.87
C GLY A 295 2.91 10.53 30.45
N LEU A 296 3.40 9.83 29.42
CA LEU A 296 3.04 10.06 28.02
C LEU A 296 1.79 9.27 27.64
N CYS A 297 1.00 9.80 26.72
CA CYS A 297 -0.20 9.16 26.20
C CYS A 297 0.10 8.42 24.90
N ILE A 298 -0.53 7.25 24.74
CA ILE A 298 -0.53 6.54 23.48
C ILE A 298 -1.47 7.27 22.51
N GLY A 299 -0.94 7.58 21.34
CA GLY A 299 -1.72 8.20 20.29
C GLY A 299 -1.22 7.84 18.90
N VAL A 300 -1.98 8.30 17.92
CA VAL A 300 -1.62 8.17 16.53
C VAL A 300 -0.85 9.41 16.09
N LYS A 301 0.38 9.21 15.65
CA LYS A 301 1.28 10.31 15.25
C LYS A 301 0.58 11.29 14.31
N ASN A 302 0.59 12.58 14.70
CA ASN A 302 0.00 13.70 13.97
C ASN A 302 -1.51 13.57 13.70
N GLY A 303 -2.25 12.73 14.45
CA GLY A 303 -3.65 12.45 14.17
C GLY A 303 -3.90 11.90 12.78
N SER A 304 -2.90 11.24 12.17
CA SER A 304 -3.03 10.63 10.86
C SER A 304 -4.22 9.68 10.86
N THR A 305 -5.00 9.64 9.78
CA THR A 305 -6.08 8.66 9.62
C THR A 305 -5.64 7.49 8.75
N ARG A 306 -4.36 7.39 8.35
CA ARG A 306 -3.80 6.31 7.49
C ARG A 306 -3.73 4.95 8.19
N ASN A 307 -3.88 3.84 7.47
CA ASN A 307 -3.65 2.51 8.05
C ASN A 307 -2.15 2.28 8.32
N GLY A 308 -1.84 1.37 9.24
CA GLY A 308 -0.46 0.95 9.51
C GLY A 308 0.39 1.95 10.27
N ILE A 309 -0.18 3.08 10.70
CA ILE A 309 0.55 4.08 11.49
C ILE A 309 0.84 3.51 12.87
N VAL A 310 2.13 3.42 13.20
CA VAL A 310 2.61 2.96 14.50
C VAL A 310 2.09 3.89 15.58
N LEU A 311 1.54 3.30 16.63
CA LEU A 311 1.14 4.00 17.84
C LEU A 311 2.40 4.47 18.56
N ILE A 312 2.41 5.72 19.01
CA ILE A 312 3.57 6.30 19.68
C ILE A 312 3.17 6.88 21.02
N ASP A 313 4.13 6.93 21.94
CA ASP A 313 4.03 7.73 23.14
C ASP A 313 4.24 9.21 22.77
N MET A 314 3.33 10.07 23.21
CA MET A 314 3.37 11.51 22.98
C MET A 314 2.82 12.29 24.19
N ALA A 315 2.98 13.62 24.19
CA ALA A 315 2.44 14.44 25.26
C ALA A 315 0.91 14.31 25.30
N CYS A 316 0.35 14.08 26.49
CA CYS A 316 -1.10 14.06 26.69
C CYS A 316 -1.67 15.47 26.47
N ASP A 317 -2.57 15.61 25.52
CA ASP A 317 -3.17 16.91 25.14
C ASP A 317 -4.68 16.84 24.89
N ASP A 318 -5.33 15.75 25.31
CA ASP A 318 -6.79 15.56 25.29
C ASP A 318 -7.44 15.83 23.92
N ILE A 319 -6.79 15.38 22.84
CA ILE A 319 -7.35 15.39 21.47
C ILE A 319 -7.72 14.00 20.94
N ALA A 320 -8.66 13.99 19.99
CA ALA A 320 -9.30 12.78 19.45
C ALA A 320 -8.37 11.68 18.93
N HIS A 321 -7.10 11.96 18.61
CA HIS A 321 -6.15 10.93 18.17
C HIS A 321 -5.35 10.25 19.29
N GLN A 322 -5.62 10.62 20.54
CA GLN A 322 -5.22 9.93 21.76
C GLN A 322 -6.43 9.30 22.49
N SER A 323 -7.64 9.60 22.00
CA SER A 323 -8.91 9.09 22.49
C SER A 323 -9.24 7.75 21.84
N ILE A 324 -9.45 6.73 22.66
CA ILE A 324 -9.83 5.39 22.22
C ILE A 324 -11.13 4.92 22.88
N GLN A 325 -11.97 4.27 22.10
CA GLN A 325 -13.13 3.54 22.58
C GLN A 325 -12.77 2.07 22.74
N LEU A 326 -13.20 1.46 23.85
CA LEU A 326 -12.98 0.05 24.14
C LEU A 326 -14.26 -0.75 23.97
N TRP A 327 -14.13 -1.93 23.36
CA TRP A 327 -15.23 -2.87 23.16
C TRP A 327 -14.81 -4.26 23.63
N GLU A 328 -15.57 -4.88 24.54
CA GLU A 328 -15.30 -6.25 24.97
C GLU A 328 -15.87 -7.23 23.92
N GLU A 329 -14.99 -7.75 23.06
CA GLU A 329 -15.40 -8.64 21.97
C GLU A 329 -15.71 -10.06 22.49
N LYS A 330 -14.96 -10.49 23.52
CA LYS A 330 -15.14 -11.72 24.30
C LYS A 330 -14.59 -11.50 25.70
N THR A 331 -15.01 -12.29 26.67
CA THR A 331 -14.56 -12.19 28.07
C THR A 331 -13.05 -12.01 28.18
N GLY A 332 -12.61 -10.83 28.64
CA GLY A 332 -11.19 -10.46 28.83
C GLY A 332 -10.41 -10.11 27.55
N LEU A 333 -11.07 -9.97 26.40
CA LEU A 333 -10.48 -9.56 25.13
C LEU A 333 -11.17 -8.31 24.60
N TYR A 334 -10.39 -7.25 24.45
CA TYR A 334 -10.88 -5.93 24.06
C TYR A 334 -10.37 -5.55 22.68
N SER A 335 -11.19 -4.82 21.94
CA SER A 335 -10.76 -4.07 20.78
C SER A 335 -10.69 -2.57 21.13
N MET A 336 -9.77 -1.84 20.49
CA MET A 336 -9.57 -0.41 20.74
C MET A 336 -9.78 0.35 19.44
N THR A 337 -10.65 1.36 19.43
CA THR A 337 -10.95 2.17 18.24
C THR A 337 -10.64 3.63 18.52
N PHE A 338 -9.83 4.27 17.68
CA PHE A 338 -9.48 5.68 17.83
C PHE A 338 -10.60 6.61 17.37
N GLU A 339 -10.96 7.59 18.20
CA GLU A 339 -12.06 8.52 17.93
C GLU A 339 -11.87 9.29 16.61
N HIS A 340 -10.68 9.86 16.40
CA HIS A 340 -10.42 10.74 15.24
C HIS A 340 -10.58 10.07 13.88
N SER A 341 -10.40 8.75 13.83
CA SER A 341 -10.33 8.00 12.57
C SER A 341 -11.37 6.89 12.46
N GLY A 342 -12.00 6.49 13.56
CA GLY A 342 -12.82 5.29 13.64
C GLY A 342 -12.04 3.99 13.39
N LYS A 343 -10.70 4.02 13.43
CA LYS A 343 -9.84 2.87 13.13
C LYS A 343 -9.42 2.13 14.37
N MET A 344 -9.17 0.84 14.22
CA MET A 344 -8.82 -0.04 15.33
C MET A 344 -7.31 -0.08 15.56
N ALA A 345 -6.87 -0.22 16.80
CA ALA A 345 -5.52 -0.67 17.09
C ALA A 345 -5.32 -2.12 16.62
N ARG A 346 -4.11 -2.43 16.16
CA ARG A 346 -3.71 -3.74 15.64
C ARG A 346 -2.25 -4.01 15.98
N TYR A 347 -1.93 -5.24 16.40
CA TYR A 347 -0.56 -5.71 16.50
C TYR A 347 -0.08 -6.31 15.17
N ASP A 348 0.95 -5.71 14.59
CA ASP A 348 1.64 -6.21 13.42
C ASP A 348 2.75 -7.18 13.83
N ARG A 349 2.47 -8.48 13.69
CA ARG A 349 3.40 -9.56 14.02
C ARG A 349 4.70 -9.53 13.22
N ARG A 350 4.67 -9.00 11.98
CA ARG A 350 5.87 -8.96 11.12
C ARG A 350 6.85 -7.91 11.64
N ASN A 351 6.31 -6.76 12.01
CA ASN A 351 7.09 -5.60 12.45
C ASN A 351 7.18 -5.47 13.98
N LYS A 352 6.61 -6.42 14.73
CA LYS A 352 6.51 -6.40 16.20
C LYS A 352 6.11 -5.03 16.76
N SER A 353 5.09 -4.43 16.15
CA SER A 353 4.64 -3.07 16.48
C SER A 353 3.13 -2.96 16.52
N PHE A 354 2.63 -1.99 17.26
CA PHE A 354 1.20 -1.68 17.34
C PHE A 354 0.88 -0.53 16.41
N LYS A 355 -0.19 -0.65 15.64
CA LYS A 355 -0.56 0.27 14.57
C LYS A 355 -2.05 0.52 14.57
N GLN A 356 -2.52 1.68 14.10
CA GLN A 356 -3.93 1.82 13.74
C GLN A 356 -4.21 1.16 12.38
N ALA A 357 -5.37 0.54 12.19
CA ALA A 357 -5.76 -0.12 10.96
C ALA A 357 -7.29 -0.14 10.79
N ARG A 358 -7.77 -0.30 9.55
CA ARG A 358 -9.20 -0.46 9.25
C ARG A 358 -9.82 -1.65 9.98
N SER A 359 -11.09 -1.49 10.34
CA SER A 359 -11.96 -2.57 10.82
C SER A 359 -12.40 -3.45 9.64
N ALA A 360 -11.60 -4.46 9.26
CA ALA A 360 -12.10 -5.59 8.48
C ALA A 360 -12.44 -6.74 9.45
N GLU A 361 -13.39 -7.62 9.14
CA GLU A 361 -13.93 -8.69 10.01
C GLU A 361 -12.92 -9.46 10.90
N TRP A 362 -13.43 -10.07 11.98
CA TRP A 362 -12.76 -10.80 13.08
C TRP A 362 -11.31 -11.30 12.80
N ARG A 363 -10.30 -10.55 13.27
CA ARG A 363 -8.90 -10.99 13.30
C ARG A 363 -8.34 -10.87 14.71
N LYS A 364 -7.71 -11.95 15.20
CA LYS A 364 -7.14 -12.03 16.56
C LYS A 364 -6.07 -10.95 16.82
N ASP A 365 -5.43 -10.42 15.79
CA ASP A 365 -4.36 -9.41 15.89
C ASP A 365 -4.86 -8.00 16.24
N ARG A 366 -6.17 -7.81 16.37
CA ARG A 366 -6.80 -6.58 16.89
C ARG A 366 -7.44 -6.75 18.27
N HIS A 367 -7.30 -7.92 18.87
CA HIS A 367 -7.76 -8.16 20.23
C HIS A 367 -6.60 -8.02 21.20
N PHE A 368 -6.87 -7.37 22.31
CA PHE A 368 -5.90 -7.06 23.34
C PHE A 368 -6.40 -7.59 24.68
N LYS A 369 -5.48 -8.18 25.44
CA LYS A 369 -5.70 -8.50 26.85
C LYS A 369 -5.29 -7.31 27.68
N PHE A 370 -6.19 -6.85 28.54
CA PHE A 370 -5.91 -5.84 29.56
C PHE A 370 -5.66 -6.58 30.87
N ILE A 371 -4.40 -6.67 31.27
CA ILE A 371 -3.97 -7.43 32.45
C ILE A 371 -3.74 -6.42 33.58
N LEU A 372 -4.61 -6.44 34.59
CA LEU A 372 -4.51 -5.56 35.74
C LEU A 372 -3.25 -5.87 36.58
N LYS A 373 -2.53 -4.82 36.96
CA LYS A 373 -1.36 -4.79 37.84
C LYS A 373 -1.57 -3.74 38.94
N ASP A 374 -0.67 -3.72 39.93
CA ASP A 374 -0.72 -2.73 41.03
C ASP A 374 -0.63 -1.27 40.54
N THR A 375 -0.08 -1.04 39.35
CA THR A 375 0.20 0.27 38.77
C THR A 375 -0.61 0.57 37.51
N GLY A 376 -1.71 -0.15 37.26
CA GLY A 376 -2.54 0.01 36.05
C GLY A 376 -2.58 -1.26 35.18
N TYR A 377 -2.80 -1.11 33.88
CA TYR A 377 -2.98 -2.22 32.95
C TYR A 377 -1.74 -2.47 32.10
N THR A 378 -1.32 -3.73 31.99
CA THR A 378 -0.46 -4.16 30.89
C THR A 378 -1.34 -4.59 29.72
N ILE A 379 -1.11 -4.02 28.53
CA ILE A 379 -1.95 -4.25 27.35
C ILE A 379 -1.16 -5.07 26.32
N CYS A 380 -1.57 -6.33 26.10
CA CYS A 380 -0.84 -7.27 25.25
C CYS A 380 -1.70 -7.79 24.10
N SER A 381 -1.07 -8.13 22.98
CA SER A 381 -1.76 -8.70 21.83
C SER A 381 -2.27 -10.11 22.11
N ALA A 382 -3.50 -10.42 21.67
CA ALA A 382 -4.06 -11.77 21.80
C ALA A 382 -3.46 -12.81 20.85
N VAL A 383 -2.65 -12.40 19.87
CA VAL A 383 -1.92 -13.32 18.96
C VAL A 383 -0.49 -13.60 19.39
N ASP A 384 0.05 -12.79 20.30
CA ASP A 384 1.41 -12.88 20.82
C ASP A 384 1.40 -12.22 22.20
N GLU A 385 1.17 -13.02 23.25
CA GLU A 385 1.01 -12.52 24.62
C GLU A 385 2.33 -11.98 25.20
N SER A 386 3.46 -12.24 24.54
CA SER A 386 4.75 -11.65 24.87
C SER A 386 4.93 -10.23 24.30
N ALA A 387 4.08 -9.85 23.35
CA ALA A 387 4.10 -8.53 22.73
C ALA A 387 3.06 -7.62 23.37
N CYS A 388 3.55 -6.65 24.14
CA CYS A 388 2.74 -5.68 24.86
C CYS A 388 3.10 -4.26 24.44
N LEU A 389 2.12 -3.36 24.50
CA LEU A 389 2.33 -1.94 24.27
C LEU A 389 3.44 -1.41 25.19
N GLY A 390 4.29 -0.53 24.65
CA GLY A 390 5.41 0.06 25.38
C GLY A 390 6.38 -0.97 25.98
N TYR A 391 6.55 -2.14 25.36
CA TYR A 391 7.38 -3.23 25.87
C TYR A 391 6.97 -3.74 27.27
N GLY A 392 5.66 -3.80 27.53
CA GLY A 392 5.13 -4.29 28.81
C GLY A 392 4.98 -3.21 29.87
N ALA A 393 4.94 -1.95 29.46
CA ALA A 393 4.61 -0.84 30.35
C ALA A 393 3.20 -1.00 30.97
N SER A 394 2.99 -0.32 32.10
CA SER A 394 1.68 -0.16 32.71
C SER A 394 1.02 1.11 32.21
N TYR A 395 -0.28 1.04 31.95
CA TYR A 395 -1.10 2.13 31.47
C TYR A 395 -2.28 2.39 32.40
N GLU A 396 -2.49 3.65 32.75
CA GLU A 396 -3.71 4.13 33.39
C GLU A 396 -4.73 4.51 32.31
N LEU A 397 -5.99 4.09 32.52
CA LEU A 397 -7.12 4.54 31.72
C LEU A 397 -7.76 5.72 32.43
N SER A 398 -7.83 6.86 31.76
CA SER A 398 -8.63 8.00 32.19
C SER A 398 -9.75 8.23 31.18
N GLU A 399 -10.98 8.46 31.66
CA GLU A 399 -12.07 8.86 30.77
C GLU A 399 -11.73 10.18 30.08
N PHE A 400 -12.03 10.26 28.79
CA PHE A 400 -11.72 11.41 27.92
C PHE A 400 -12.76 12.53 28.03
#